data_AF-A0A1I0M3W1-F1
#
_entry.id   AF-A0A1I0M3W1-F1
#
_cell.length_a   1.000
_cell.length_b   1.000
_cell.length_c   1.000
_cell.angle_alpha   90.00
_cell.angle_beta   90.00
_cell.angle_gamma   90.00
#
_symmetry.space_group_name_H-M   'P 1'
#
loop_
_entity.id
_entity.type
_entity.pdbx_description
1 polymer ?
#
loop_
_entity_poly.entity_id
_entity_poly.type
_entity_poly.pdbx_seq_one_letter_code
_entity_poly.pdbx_strand_id
1 'polypeptide(L)'
;MMMIAMLALPFAMQAQTKFHDVEANGAKGPVKSISTSMMGMTRTIEFTEDGQMKSSEISNVVYDENGYLQSATMSMQGQSTDVKYTWEDGRVKSQTINMMGQDIKTTSNYDENGVVTSETIDMGGQKMESPYTDYEFDDHGNWISRKASMMGQEMVTTRTITYYQ
;
A
#
# COMPACT_ATOMS: atom_id res chain seq x y z
N MET A 1 -0.03 32.38 -46.96
CA MET A 1 0.67 31.12 -46.62
C MET A 1 1.14 31.25 -45.19
N MET A 2 0.48 30.59 -44.24
CA MET A 2 0.89 30.60 -42.83
C MET A 2 0.63 29.20 -42.29
N MET A 3 1.69 28.40 -42.16
CA MET A 3 1.63 27.11 -41.49
C MET A 3 1.67 27.36 -39.99
N ILE A 4 0.64 26.94 -39.27
CA ILE A 4 0.70 26.76 -37.82
C ILE A 4 1.31 25.38 -37.60
N ALA A 5 2.56 25.35 -37.17
CA ALA A 5 3.19 24.15 -36.67
C ALA A 5 2.56 23.81 -35.31
N MET A 6 1.70 22.80 -35.27
CA MET A 6 1.32 22.17 -34.00
C MET A 6 2.55 21.44 -33.47
N LEU A 7 3.13 21.96 -32.38
CA LEU A 7 4.03 21.19 -31.55
C LEU A 7 3.24 20.02 -30.94
N ALA A 8 3.50 18.81 -31.44
CA ALA A 8 3.12 17.59 -30.75
C ALA A 8 3.97 17.51 -29.48
N LEU A 9 3.38 17.83 -28.33
CA LEU A 9 3.95 17.49 -27.04
C LEU A 9 3.98 15.96 -26.96
N PRO A 10 5.16 15.32 -26.76
CA PRO A 10 5.18 13.91 -26.44
C PRO A 10 4.53 13.77 -25.07
N PHE A 11 3.30 13.26 -25.04
CA PHE A 11 2.78 12.61 -23.85
C PHE A 11 3.78 11.48 -23.57
N ALA A 12 4.64 11.67 -22.58
CA ALA A 12 5.38 10.58 -22.00
C ALA A 12 4.31 9.55 -21.63
N MET A 13 4.30 8.42 -22.36
CA MET A 13 3.56 7.25 -21.91
C MET A 13 4.20 6.89 -20.58
N GLN A 14 3.65 7.39 -19.47
CA GLN A 14 3.82 6.72 -18.19
C GLN A 14 3.42 5.28 -18.48
N ALA A 15 4.37 4.36 -18.36
CA ALA A 15 4.09 2.94 -18.49
C ALA A 15 2.90 2.66 -17.58
N GLN A 16 1.76 2.29 -18.19
CA GLN A 16 0.59 1.93 -17.43
C GLN A 16 1.00 0.74 -16.58
N THR A 17 0.99 0.89 -15.26
CA THR A 17 1.38 -0.18 -14.34
C THR A 17 0.46 -1.36 -14.61
N LYS A 18 1.07 -2.54 -14.77
CA LYS A 18 0.32 -3.78 -14.99
C LYS A 18 -0.23 -4.31 -13.68
N PHE A 19 0.49 -4.06 -12.59
CA PHE A 19 0.14 -4.49 -11.25
C PHE A 19 -0.02 -3.28 -10.34
N HIS A 20 -0.95 -3.40 -9.40
CA HIS A 20 -1.32 -2.32 -8.50
C HIS A 20 -0.74 -2.51 -7.08
N ASP A 21 0.37 -3.23 -6.93
CA ASP A 21 0.91 -3.54 -5.60
C ASP A 21 1.51 -2.31 -4.91
N VAL A 22 1.96 -1.32 -5.69
CA VAL A 22 2.40 -0.03 -5.15
C VAL A 22 1.25 0.67 -4.45
N GLU A 23 0.08 0.72 -5.10
CA GLU A 23 -1.16 1.27 -4.54
C GLU A 23 -1.68 0.43 -3.37
N ALA A 24 -1.52 -0.90 -3.42
CA ALA A 24 -1.84 -1.80 -2.31
C ALA A 24 -1.05 -1.45 -1.04
N ASN A 25 0.16 -0.89 -1.20
CA ASN A 25 1.03 -0.45 -0.11
C ASN A 25 0.86 1.05 0.24
N GLY A 26 -0.15 1.70 -0.33
CA GLY A 26 -0.49 3.09 -0.05
C GLY A 26 0.56 4.07 -0.57
N ALA A 27 1.18 3.75 -1.70
CA ALA A 27 2.07 4.66 -2.42
C ALA A 27 1.57 4.87 -3.86
N LYS A 28 2.13 5.86 -4.56
CA LYS A 28 1.83 6.18 -5.96
C LYS A 28 3.10 6.59 -6.70
N GLY A 29 3.05 6.49 -8.03
CA GLY A 29 4.17 6.81 -8.91
C GLY A 29 5.11 5.61 -9.15
N PRO A 30 6.24 5.84 -9.84
CA PRO A 30 7.14 4.77 -10.27
C PRO A 30 8.01 4.30 -9.11
N VAL A 31 7.41 3.71 -8.08
CA VAL A 31 8.09 3.28 -6.86
C VAL A 31 8.91 2.03 -7.14
N LYS A 32 10.19 2.08 -6.78
CA LYS A 32 11.12 0.95 -6.83
C LYS A 32 11.17 0.19 -5.51
N SER A 33 11.10 0.89 -4.38
CA SER A 33 11.05 0.26 -3.07
C SER A 33 10.45 1.16 -2.00
N ILE A 34 9.90 0.53 -0.96
CA ILE A 34 9.44 1.18 0.27
C ILE A 34 10.10 0.46 1.43
N SER A 35 10.92 1.17 2.20
CA SER A 35 11.46 0.69 3.47
C SER A 35 10.69 1.34 4.61
N THR A 36 9.92 0.57 5.36
CA THR A 36 9.11 1.04 6.49
C THR A 36 9.82 0.69 7.80
N SER A 37 10.00 1.66 8.69
CA SER A 37 10.52 1.46 10.04
C SER A 37 9.47 1.76 11.09
N MET A 38 9.34 0.88 12.07
CA MET A 38 8.45 1.04 13.21
C MET A 38 9.04 0.32 14.42
N MET A 39 9.17 1.02 15.55
CA MET A 39 9.75 0.48 16.79
C MET A 39 11.14 -0.20 16.59
N GLY A 40 11.96 0.34 15.69
CA GLY A 40 13.30 -0.21 15.39
C GLY A 40 13.30 -1.47 14.52
N MET A 41 12.14 -1.97 14.11
CA MET A 41 12.02 -3.00 13.09
C MET A 41 11.86 -2.36 11.72
N THR A 42 12.61 -2.83 10.74
CA THR A 42 12.54 -2.34 9.36
C THR A 42 12.10 -3.46 8.43
N ARG A 43 11.13 -3.18 7.58
CA ARG A 43 10.69 -4.05 6.49
C ARG A 43 10.81 -3.32 5.17
N THR A 44 11.42 -3.98 4.19
CA THR A 44 11.58 -3.44 2.84
C THR A 44 10.76 -4.25 1.85
N ILE A 45 10.04 -3.53 0.99
CA ILE A 45 9.32 -4.08 -0.14
C ILE A 45 9.95 -3.50 -1.39
N GLU A 46 10.28 -4.36 -2.35
CA GLU A 46 10.73 -3.95 -3.68
C GLU A 46 9.59 -4.14 -4.68
N PHE A 47 9.60 -3.34 -5.74
CA PHE A 47 8.64 -3.43 -6.83
C PHE A 47 9.38 -3.57 -8.15
N THR A 48 8.73 -4.15 -9.14
CA THR A 48 9.15 -4.07 -10.54
C THR A 48 8.71 -2.75 -11.18
N GLU A 49 9.25 -2.42 -12.34
CA GLU A 49 8.82 -1.24 -13.11
C GLU A 49 7.35 -1.30 -13.53
N ASP A 50 6.78 -2.49 -13.68
CA ASP A 50 5.36 -2.70 -13.97
C ASP A 50 4.47 -2.77 -12.70
N GLY A 51 5.03 -2.49 -11.52
CA GLY A 51 4.31 -2.29 -10.26
C GLY A 51 4.11 -3.54 -9.40
N GLN A 52 4.70 -4.67 -9.77
CA GLN A 52 4.56 -5.94 -9.05
C GLN A 52 5.49 -5.99 -7.83
N MET A 53 4.97 -6.40 -6.69
CA MET A 53 5.75 -6.59 -5.48
C MET A 53 6.70 -7.79 -5.60
N LYS A 54 7.97 -7.56 -5.24
CA LYS A 54 9.00 -8.57 -5.05
C LYS A 54 9.28 -8.73 -3.56
N SER A 55 8.91 -9.88 -3.02
CA SER A 55 9.27 -10.26 -1.66
C SER A 55 9.44 -11.77 -1.55
N SER A 56 10.44 -12.21 -0.78
CA SER A 56 10.58 -13.64 -0.42
C SER A 56 9.56 -14.08 0.63
N GLU A 57 8.86 -13.13 1.26
CA GLU A 57 7.86 -13.39 2.30
C GLU A 57 6.46 -13.62 1.75
N ILE A 58 6.26 -13.48 0.43
CA ILE A 58 4.97 -13.64 -0.24
C ILE A 58 5.02 -14.82 -1.22
N SER A 59 3.95 -15.61 -1.22
CA SER A 59 3.75 -16.74 -2.14
C SER A 59 2.26 -16.88 -2.49
N ASN A 60 1.94 -17.77 -3.44
CA ASN A 60 0.56 -18.05 -3.87
C ASN A 60 -0.23 -16.78 -4.24
N VAL A 61 0.43 -15.85 -4.91
CA VAL A 61 -0.15 -14.55 -5.25
C VAL A 61 -1.18 -14.72 -6.36
N VAL A 62 -2.37 -14.15 -6.15
CA VAL A 62 -3.47 -14.17 -7.10
C VAL A 62 -3.85 -12.73 -7.43
N TYR A 63 -3.89 -12.43 -8.72
CA TYR A 63 -4.34 -11.15 -9.25
C TYR A 63 -5.63 -11.33 -10.04
N ASP A 64 -6.41 -10.25 -10.18
CA ASP A 64 -7.49 -10.20 -11.17
C ASP A 64 -6.94 -9.83 -12.57
N GLU A 65 -7.84 -9.73 -13.55
CA GLU A 65 -7.49 -9.40 -14.94
C GLU A 65 -6.91 -7.99 -15.11
N ASN A 66 -7.15 -7.10 -14.15
CA ASN A 66 -6.67 -5.73 -14.14
C ASN A 66 -5.38 -5.58 -13.30
N GLY A 67 -4.84 -6.67 -12.76
CA GLY A 67 -3.60 -6.67 -11.98
C GLY A 67 -3.76 -6.23 -10.53
N TYR A 68 -4.98 -6.18 -9.99
CA TYR A 68 -5.20 -5.94 -8.57
C TYR A 68 -4.98 -7.23 -7.78
N LEU A 69 -4.12 -7.16 -6.76
CA LEU A 69 -3.83 -8.25 -5.85
C LEU A 69 -5.11 -8.69 -5.10
N GLN A 70 -5.59 -9.91 -5.32
CA GLN A 70 -6.80 -10.45 -4.68
C GLN A 70 -6.48 -11.26 -3.41
N SER A 71 -5.39 -12.03 -3.44
CA SER A 71 -4.93 -12.79 -2.29
C SER A 71 -3.47 -13.17 -2.39
N ALA A 72 -2.86 -13.46 -1.25
CA ALA A 72 -1.54 -14.07 -1.18
C ALA A 72 -1.32 -14.80 0.15
N THR A 73 -0.34 -15.69 0.20
CA THR A 73 0.18 -16.25 1.44
C THR A 73 1.39 -15.44 1.88
N MET A 74 1.36 -14.89 3.09
CA MET A 74 2.44 -14.11 3.69
C MET A 74 3.07 -14.83 4.88
N SER A 75 4.38 -14.69 5.07
CA SER A 75 5.06 -15.11 6.29
C SER A 75 4.95 -14.01 7.35
N MET A 76 4.12 -14.24 8.38
CA MET A 76 3.96 -13.35 9.52
C MET A 76 4.54 -14.03 10.75
N GLN A 77 5.67 -13.53 11.27
CA GLN A 77 6.39 -14.07 12.43
C GLN A 77 6.76 -15.57 12.29
N GLY A 78 7.09 -16.01 11.08
CA GLY A 78 7.44 -17.41 10.80
C GLY A 78 6.24 -18.34 10.60
N GLN A 79 5.01 -17.81 10.59
CA GLN A 79 3.81 -18.56 10.23
C GLN A 79 3.29 -18.11 8.86
N SER A 80 2.90 -19.06 8.03
CA SER A 80 2.21 -18.76 6.77
C SER A 80 0.76 -18.37 7.05
N THR A 81 0.34 -17.22 6.55
CA THR A 81 -1.00 -16.68 6.72
C THR A 81 -1.55 -16.26 5.37
N ASP A 82 -2.74 -16.74 5.04
CA ASP A 82 -3.45 -16.31 3.84
C ASP A 82 -4.12 -14.96 4.09
N VAL A 83 -3.85 -14.03 3.18
CA VAL A 83 -4.41 -12.68 3.17
C VAL A 83 -5.29 -12.54 1.95
N LYS A 84 -6.49 -12.00 2.14
CA LYS A 84 -7.42 -11.63 1.07
C LYS A 84 -7.62 -10.13 1.05
N TYR A 85 -7.66 -9.54 -0.12
CA TYR A 85 -7.81 -8.10 -0.32
C TYR A 85 -9.16 -7.78 -0.93
N THR A 86 -9.68 -6.62 -0.57
CA THR A 86 -10.86 -6.02 -1.19
C THR A 86 -10.48 -4.62 -1.65
N TRP A 87 -10.78 -4.33 -2.91
CA TRP A 87 -10.46 -3.08 -3.55
C TRP A 87 -11.71 -2.21 -3.73
N GLU A 88 -11.54 -0.91 -3.60
CA GLU A 88 -12.55 0.11 -3.86
C GLU A 88 -11.84 1.34 -4.41
N ASP A 89 -12.33 1.90 -5.52
CA ASP A 89 -11.78 3.10 -6.16
C ASP A 89 -10.26 3.05 -6.39
N GLY A 90 -9.75 1.89 -6.83
CA GLY A 90 -8.33 1.67 -7.14
C GLY A 90 -7.41 1.55 -5.93
N ARG A 91 -7.97 1.38 -4.71
CA ARG A 91 -7.22 1.24 -3.46
C ARG A 91 -7.71 0.05 -2.64
N VAL A 92 -6.86 -0.49 -1.77
CA VAL A 92 -7.25 -1.58 -0.86
C VAL A 92 -8.17 -1.04 0.24
N LYS A 93 -9.47 -1.30 0.14
CA LYS A 93 -10.44 -0.92 1.17
C LYS A 93 -10.30 -1.75 2.44
N SER A 94 -10.05 -3.05 2.28
CA SER A 94 -9.84 -3.93 3.42
C SER A 94 -8.98 -5.14 3.08
N GLN A 95 -8.38 -5.72 4.11
CA GLN A 95 -7.75 -7.02 4.04
C GLN A 95 -8.29 -7.93 5.15
N THR A 96 -8.37 -9.22 4.88
CA THR A 96 -8.77 -10.23 5.86
C THR A 96 -7.67 -11.28 5.95
N ILE A 97 -7.23 -11.55 7.17
CA ILE A 97 -6.31 -12.66 7.48
C ILE A 97 -7.04 -13.70 8.33
N ASN A 98 -6.74 -14.97 8.10
CA ASN A 98 -7.16 -16.03 9.02
C ASN A 98 -6.00 -16.35 9.96
N MET A 99 -6.16 -16.05 11.25
CA MET A 99 -5.18 -16.35 12.27
C MET A 99 -5.79 -17.31 13.29
N MET A 100 -5.25 -18.53 13.36
CA MET A 100 -5.70 -19.58 14.29
C MET A 100 -7.20 -19.91 14.19
N GLY A 101 -7.78 -19.85 12.99
CA GLY A 101 -9.21 -20.12 12.76
C GLY A 101 -10.13 -18.92 13.02
N GLN A 102 -9.58 -17.75 13.35
CA GLN A 102 -10.32 -16.51 13.48
C GLN A 102 -9.99 -15.57 12.32
N ASP A 103 -11.03 -15.07 11.66
CA ASP A 103 -10.87 -14.02 10.66
C ASP A 103 -10.67 -12.67 11.35
N ILE A 104 -9.59 -11.99 10.99
CA ILE A 104 -9.28 -10.63 11.40
C ILE A 104 -9.37 -9.75 10.15
N LYS A 105 -10.29 -8.80 10.15
CA LYS A 105 -10.49 -7.87 9.04
C LYS A 105 -9.95 -6.49 9.41
N THR A 106 -8.99 -5.99 8.64
CA THR A 106 -8.53 -4.60 8.72
C THR A 106 -9.17 -3.81 7.59
N THR A 107 -9.84 -2.71 7.93
CA THR A 107 -10.48 -1.80 6.97
C THR A 107 -9.81 -0.44 7.02
N SER A 108 -9.36 0.05 5.87
CA SER A 108 -8.75 1.37 5.73
C SER A 108 -9.82 2.44 5.52
N ASN A 109 -9.71 3.54 6.25
CA ASN A 109 -10.51 4.75 6.06
C ASN A 109 -9.65 5.82 5.40
N TYR A 110 -10.19 6.48 4.38
CA TYR A 110 -9.45 7.40 3.52
C TYR A 110 -10.03 8.81 3.62
N ASP A 111 -9.18 9.82 3.49
CA ASP A 111 -9.61 11.18 3.20
C ASP A 111 -9.93 11.38 1.71
N GLU A 112 -10.35 12.60 1.36
CA GLU A 112 -10.66 13.00 -0.02
C GLU A 112 -9.46 12.91 -0.99
N ASN A 113 -8.23 12.92 -0.46
CA ASN A 113 -7.00 12.82 -1.22
C ASN A 113 -6.52 11.35 -1.36
N GLY A 114 -7.24 10.41 -0.75
CA GLY A 114 -6.89 8.99 -0.75
C GLY A 114 -5.77 8.62 0.22
N VAL A 115 -5.51 9.44 1.24
CA VAL A 115 -4.60 9.11 2.35
C VAL A 115 -5.37 8.35 3.41
N VAL A 116 -4.79 7.26 3.93
CA VAL A 116 -5.41 6.48 5.02
C VAL A 116 -5.44 7.31 6.30
N THR A 117 -6.58 7.71 6.83
CA THR A 117 -6.70 8.50 8.06
C THR A 117 -6.86 7.64 9.31
N SER A 118 -7.41 6.44 9.17
CA SER A 118 -7.50 5.45 10.24
C SER A 118 -7.61 4.03 9.68
N GLU A 119 -7.30 3.05 10.51
CA GLU A 119 -7.61 1.65 10.26
C GLU A 119 -8.56 1.13 11.33
N THR A 120 -9.58 0.38 10.91
CA THR A 120 -10.48 -0.36 11.80
C THR A 120 -10.14 -1.84 11.72
N ILE A 121 -9.73 -2.42 12.85
CA ILE A 121 -9.46 -3.85 12.99
C ILE A 121 -10.69 -4.50 13.64
N ASP A 122 -11.29 -5.47 12.96
CA ASP A 122 -12.40 -6.27 13.44
C ASP A 122 -11.89 -7.69 13.75
N MET A 123 -11.95 -8.05 15.03
CA MET A 123 -11.57 -9.36 15.55
C MET A 123 -12.83 -10.09 16.05
N GLY A 124 -13.58 -10.70 15.13
CA GLY A 124 -14.77 -11.48 15.50
C GLY A 124 -15.91 -10.64 16.09
N GLY A 125 -16.12 -9.43 15.58
CA GLY A 125 -17.16 -8.48 16.01
C GLY A 125 -16.66 -7.43 17.00
N GLN A 126 -15.45 -7.59 17.55
CA GLN A 126 -14.79 -6.55 18.36
C GLN A 126 -14.00 -5.63 17.43
N LYS A 127 -14.45 -4.38 17.34
CA LYS A 127 -13.84 -3.36 16.47
C LYS A 127 -12.97 -2.42 17.28
N MET A 128 -11.75 -2.21 16.81
CA MET A 128 -10.83 -1.21 17.31
C MET A 128 -10.45 -0.29 16.16
N GLU A 129 -10.62 1.02 16.35
CA GLU A 129 -10.15 2.03 15.40
C GLU A 129 -8.82 2.61 15.88
N SER A 130 -7.86 2.69 14.95
CA SER A 130 -6.55 3.29 15.16
C SER A 130 -6.39 4.47 14.20
N PRO A 131 -6.58 5.72 14.68
CA PRO A 131 -6.36 6.90 13.86
C PRO A 131 -4.88 7.13 13.60
N TYR A 132 -4.58 7.72 12.44
CA TYR A 132 -3.26 8.22 12.07
C TYR A 132 -3.22 9.73 12.09
N THR A 133 -2.08 10.28 12.52
CA THR A 133 -1.87 11.72 12.73
C THR A 133 -0.44 12.10 12.34
N ASP A 134 -0.14 13.40 12.36
CA ASP A 134 1.21 13.96 12.16
C ASP A 134 1.88 13.45 10.88
N TYR A 135 1.15 13.53 9.77
CA TYR A 135 1.62 13.11 8.48
C TYR A 135 2.73 14.03 7.93
N GLU A 136 3.80 13.42 7.43
CA GLU A 136 4.77 14.06 6.55
C GLU A 136 4.77 13.35 5.20
N PHE A 137 4.94 14.10 4.12
CA PHE A 137 4.92 13.59 2.74
C PHE A 137 6.19 13.97 2.00
N ASP A 138 6.57 13.13 1.04
CA ASP A 138 7.59 13.49 0.05
C ASP A 138 7.01 14.36 -1.08
N ASP A 139 7.87 14.70 -2.04
CA ASP A 139 7.54 15.52 -3.22
C ASP A 139 6.63 14.79 -4.23
N HIS A 140 6.49 13.48 -4.12
CA HIS A 140 5.53 12.68 -4.90
C HIS A 140 4.17 12.60 -4.19
N GLY A 141 4.03 13.18 -3.00
CA GLY A 141 2.81 13.14 -2.20
C GLY A 141 2.54 11.77 -1.60
N ASN A 142 3.58 10.96 -1.38
CA ASN A 142 3.53 9.74 -0.59
C ASN A 142 3.91 10.05 0.84
N TRP A 143 3.22 9.46 1.81
CA TRP A 143 3.57 9.71 3.21
C TRP A 143 4.89 9.01 3.56
N ILE A 144 5.74 9.70 4.29
CA ILE A 144 7.05 9.26 4.77
C ILE A 144 7.15 9.21 6.29
N SER A 145 6.20 9.83 7.00
CA SER A 145 6.07 9.73 8.45
C SER A 145 4.61 9.85 8.85
N ARG A 146 4.21 9.11 9.88
CA ARG A 146 2.92 9.28 10.56
C ARG A 146 2.97 8.72 11.98
N LYS A 147 2.08 9.18 12.84
CA LYS A 147 1.84 8.65 14.18
C LYS A 147 0.58 7.81 14.23
N ALA A 148 0.60 6.76 15.03
CA ALA A 148 -0.57 6.00 15.44
C ALA A 148 -0.60 5.88 16.96
N SER A 149 -1.78 5.90 17.57
CA SER A 149 -1.93 5.54 18.98
C SER A 149 -2.49 4.13 19.08
N MET A 150 -1.71 3.19 19.63
CA MET A 150 -2.23 1.87 20.01
C MET A 150 -2.15 1.72 21.52
N MET A 151 -3.31 1.46 22.15
CA MET A 151 -3.42 1.24 23.60
C MET A 151 -2.78 2.35 24.45
N GLY A 152 -2.89 3.60 24.00
CA GLY A 152 -2.34 4.77 24.70
C GLY A 152 -0.83 4.99 24.51
N GLN A 153 -0.16 4.16 23.72
CA GLN A 153 1.21 4.39 23.29
C GLN A 153 1.23 4.98 21.88
N GLU A 154 1.93 6.10 21.74
CA GLU A 154 2.21 6.68 20.43
C GLU A 154 3.35 5.93 19.76
N MET A 155 3.13 5.54 18.51
CA MET A 155 4.13 4.93 17.65
C MET A 155 4.32 5.79 16.42
N VAL A 156 5.57 6.08 16.10
CA VAL A 156 5.95 6.73 14.84
C VAL A 156 6.31 5.62 13.85
N THR A 157 5.70 5.68 12.68
CA THR A 157 6.08 4.88 11.51
C THR A 157 6.70 5.79 10.48
N THR A 158 7.91 5.47 10.02
CA THR A 158 8.58 6.20 8.95
C THR A 158 8.76 5.32 7.72
N ARG A 159 8.84 5.95 6.55
CA ARG A 159 9.13 5.30 5.27
C ARG A 159 10.26 6.03 4.56
N THR A 160 11.13 5.26 3.92
CA THR A 160 12.01 5.73 2.86
C THR A 160 11.53 5.11 1.55
N ILE A 161 11.19 5.94 0.58
CA ILE A 161 10.67 5.51 -0.73
C ILE A 161 11.74 5.81 -1.78
N THR A 162 12.08 4.81 -2.58
CA THR A 162 12.97 4.96 -3.74
C THR A 162 12.14 4.83 -5.01
N TYR A 163 12.40 5.68 -5.99
CA TYR A 163 11.69 5.72 -7.26
C TYR A 163 12.59 5.23 -8.42
N TYR A 164 11.97 4.71 -9.47
CA TYR A 164 12.59 4.58 -10.78
C TYR A 164 12.78 5.96 -11.41
N GLN A 165 13.79 6.07 -12.28
CA GLN A 165 14.10 7.30 -13.04
C GLN A 165 13.24 7.42 -14.29
#